data_AF-A0A2V8U656-F1
#
_entry.id   AF-A0A2V8U656-F1
#
_cell.length_a   1.000
_cell.length_b   1.000
_cell.length_c   1.000
_cell.angle_alpha   90.00
_cell.angle_beta   90.00
_cell.angle_gamma   90.00
#
_symmetry.space_group_name_H-M   'P 1'
#
loop_
_entity.id
_entity.type
_entity.pdbx_description
1 polymer ?
#
loop_
_entity_poly.entity_id
_entity_poly.type
_entity_poly.pdbx_seq_one_letter_code
_entity_poly.pdbx_strand_id
1 'polypeptide(L)'
;MRKYFDREKPAPNWTDQVMFDQEVLGRSMFYNRVHGSCTSTAVYIATVLRALGIPTRIVFCIPPLDSNDRRQREMLLSNIHHNRVRTTIHHGLADSHGNFSNHLFNEVFVGSRWVRLNYDVLGQDIVDDHFFGLLTHILTTDSLTHVPLAETWGRRYATYPDVSPKLSSINPYRLLKVADHFGAYSHIDNPEVENEELRKVTVNETYWRDALPPPMQVRHSRDPSGSDFYFSIQEYIPNFRLQLVEFYEHAGHHFVLASPGQPELKATLSGMKITDFDPSRRPYQLFGVRIDPEYRQLLAPGVDYAIRPINTSETYVWSVKDRVALRVPPLSR
;
A
#
# COMPACT_ATOMS: atom_id res chain seq x y z
N MET A 1 3.79 -20.28 -20.98
CA MET A 1 3.21 -20.46 -19.64
C MET A 1 4.30 -20.56 -18.56
N ARG A 2 5.23 -21.53 -18.62
CA ARG A 2 6.31 -21.71 -17.64
C ARG A 2 7.10 -20.44 -17.31
N LYS A 3 7.53 -19.68 -18.34
CA LYS A 3 8.22 -18.38 -18.17
C LYS A 3 7.48 -17.34 -17.32
N TYR A 4 6.14 -17.35 -17.34
CA TYR A 4 5.34 -16.41 -16.54
C TYR A 4 5.21 -16.91 -15.10
N PHE A 5 5.05 -18.22 -14.90
CA PHE A 5 5.07 -18.81 -13.56
C PHE A 5 6.43 -18.63 -12.88
N ASP A 6 7.53 -18.80 -13.60
CA ASP A 6 8.88 -18.59 -13.06
C ASP A 6 9.17 -17.11 -12.73
N ARG A 7 8.46 -16.15 -13.34
CA ARG A 7 8.55 -14.72 -12.98
C ARG A 7 7.91 -14.39 -11.63
N GLU A 8 6.94 -15.19 -11.19
CA GLU A 8 6.26 -15.02 -9.89
C GLU A 8 7.09 -15.60 -8.73
N LYS A 9 8.21 -16.27 -9.02
CA LYS A 9 9.08 -16.83 -7.99
C LYS A 9 9.86 -15.72 -7.28
N PRO A 10 9.86 -15.68 -5.94
CA PRO A 10 10.63 -14.69 -5.19
C PRO A 10 12.14 -14.70 -5.49
N ALA A 11 12.69 -15.87 -5.86
CA ALA A 11 14.05 -15.95 -6.36
C ALA A 11 14.16 -16.93 -7.55
N PRO A 12 15.07 -16.67 -8.51
CA PRO A 12 15.20 -17.49 -9.72
C PRO A 12 15.55 -18.97 -9.45
N ASN A 13 16.17 -19.26 -8.30
CA ASN A 13 16.57 -20.60 -7.89
C ASN A 13 15.48 -21.37 -7.14
N TRP A 14 14.32 -20.76 -6.86
CA TRP A 14 13.24 -21.46 -6.18
C TRP A 14 12.64 -22.55 -7.07
N THR A 15 12.55 -23.76 -6.52
CA THR A 15 11.83 -24.86 -7.16
C THR A 15 10.33 -24.68 -6.96
N ASP A 16 9.54 -25.38 -7.76
CA ASP A 16 8.08 -25.35 -7.61
C ASP A 16 7.68 -25.91 -6.23
N GLN A 17 8.39 -26.92 -5.73
CA GLN A 17 8.15 -27.46 -4.39
C GLN A 17 8.35 -26.42 -3.29
N VAL A 18 9.41 -25.61 -3.37
CA VAL A 18 9.65 -24.51 -2.42
C VAL A 18 8.50 -23.49 -2.46
N MET A 19 7.97 -23.17 -3.64
CA MET A 19 6.78 -22.31 -3.76
C MET A 19 5.56 -22.90 -3.05
N PHE A 20 5.30 -24.20 -3.22
CA PHE A 20 4.19 -24.88 -2.54
C PHE A 20 4.38 -24.91 -1.03
N ASP A 21 5.57 -25.21 -0.54
CA ASP A 21 5.89 -25.26 0.88
C ASP A 21 5.78 -23.89 1.57
N GLN A 22 6.04 -22.81 0.82
CA GLN A 22 5.96 -21.42 1.30
C GLN A 22 4.55 -20.82 1.21
N GLU A 23 3.79 -21.11 0.15
CA GLU A 23 2.55 -20.36 -0.16
C GLU A 23 1.26 -21.19 -0.04
N VAL A 24 1.33 -22.52 -0.04
CA VAL A 24 0.12 -23.37 -0.20
C VAL A 24 0.00 -24.42 0.91
N LEU A 25 1.11 -24.99 1.37
CA LEU A 25 1.10 -26.10 2.30
C LEU A 25 1.24 -25.60 3.74
N GLY A 26 0.11 -25.40 4.43
CA GLY A 26 0.09 -24.88 5.80
C GLY A 26 0.91 -25.68 6.82
N ARG A 27 1.01 -27.00 6.65
CA ARG A 27 1.87 -27.85 7.49
C ARG A 27 3.36 -27.53 7.25
N SER A 28 3.79 -27.41 6.00
CA SER A 28 5.17 -27.04 5.66
C SER A 28 5.50 -25.65 6.19
N MET A 29 4.58 -24.69 6.00
CA MET A 29 4.69 -23.33 6.55
C MET A 29 4.91 -23.33 8.07
N PHE A 30 4.15 -24.13 8.81
CA PHE A 30 4.30 -24.27 10.26
C PHE A 30 5.69 -24.76 10.67
N TYR A 31 6.14 -25.89 10.10
CA TYR A 31 7.43 -26.48 10.49
C TYR A 31 8.63 -25.61 10.08
N ASN A 32 8.52 -24.93 8.94
CA ASN A 32 9.58 -24.06 8.43
C ASN A 32 9.52 -22.64 9.02
N ARG A 33 8.46 -22.30 9.76
CA ARG A 33 8.21 -20.96 10.31
C ARG A 33 8.20 -19.87 9.24
N VAL A 34 7.48 -20.15 8.16
CA VAL A 34 7.39 -19.27 7.00
C VAL A 34 5.94 -19.02 6.62
N HIS A 35 5.66 -17.80 6.17
CA HIS A 35 4.44 -17.45 5.45
C HIS A 35 4.76 -16.27 4.51
N GLY A 36 3.90 -16.03 3.52
CA GLY A 36 4.13 -15.02 2.49
C GLY A 36 2.94 -14.08 2.35
N SER A 37 2.24 -14.22 1.23
CA SER A 37 1.05 -13.43 0.87
C SER A 37 -0.15 -13.61 1.82
N CYS A 38 -1.19 -12.79 1.63
CA CYS A 38 -2.47 -12.94 2.36
C CYS A 38 -3.09 -14.34 2.21
N THR A 39 -2.96 -14.91 1.01
CA THR A 39 -3.42 -16.27 0.70
C THR A 39 -2.71 -17.30 1.58
N SER A 40 -1.38 -17.26 1.64
CA SER A 40 -0.62 -18.24 2.40
C SER A 40 -0.78 -18.07 3.91
N THR A 41 -0.86 -16.83 4.40
CA THR A 41 -1.18 -16.57 5.80
C THR A 41 -2.56 -17.10 6.19
N ALA A 42 -3.59 -16.89 5.37
CA ALA A 42 -4.93 -17.42 5.63
C ALA A 42 -4.97 -18.96 5.65
N VAL A 43 -4.21 -19.61 4.76
CA VAL A 43 -4.05 -21.08 4.76
C VAL A 43 -3.30 -21.57 6.00
N TYR A 44 -2.22 -20.89 6.37
CA TYR A 44 -1.42 -21.21 7.55
C TYR A 44 -2.25 -21.15 8.83
N ILE A 45 -2.94 -20.02 9.07
CA ILE A 45 -3.81 -19.84 10.23
C ILE A 45 -4.94 -20.86 10.24
N ALA A 46 -5.62 -21.10 9.11
CA ALA A 46 -6.64 -22.14 9.03
C ALA A 46 -6.10 -23.53 9.40
N THR A 47 -4.89 -23.87 8.96
CA THR A 47 -4.26 -25.14 9.26
C THR A 47 -3.99 -25.30 10.76
N VAL A 48 -3.40 -24.27 11.39
CA VAL A 48 -3.10 -24.28 12.82
C VAL A 48 -4.37 -24.37 13.66
N LEU A 49 -5.36 -23.51 13.40
CA LEU A 49 -6.58 -23.46 14.20
C LEU A 49 -7.42 -24.74 14.08
N ARG A 50 -7.50 -25.34 12.87
CA ARG A 50 -8.15 -26.64 12.70
C ARG A 50 -7.42 -27.76 13.41
N ALA A 51 -6.08 -27.74 13.42
CA ALA A 51 -5.29 -28.71 14.18
C ALA A 51 -5.54 -28.58 15.70
N LEU A 52 -5.89 -27.38 16.18
CA LEU A 52 -6.32 -27.12 17.55
C LEU A 52 -7.80 -27.44 17.81
N GLY A 53 -8.55 -27.92 16.80
CA GLY A 53 -9.96 -28.26 16.91
C GLY A 53 -10.91 -27.07 16.79
N ILE A 54 -10.43 -25.90 16.38
CA ILE A 54 -11.27 -24.70 16.17
C ILE A 54 -11.80 -24.71 14.73
N PRO A 55 -13.13 -24.79 14.51
CA PRO A 55 -13.68 -24.71 13.17
C PRO A 55 -13.31 -23.36 12.55
N THR A 56 -12.64 -23.43 11.40
CA THR A 56 -12.06 -22.28 10.71
C THR A 56 -12.30 -22.41 9.23
N ARG A 57 -12.62 -21.32 8.53
CA ARG A 57 -12.79 -21.23 7.07
C ARG A 57 -12.04 -20.03 6.50
N ILE A 58 -11.76 -20.05 5.21
CA ILE A 58 -11.06 -18.99 4.48
C ILE A 58 -12.10 -18.11 3.78
N VAL A 59 -11.93 -16.80 3.89
CA VAL A 59 -12.79 -15.79 3.29
C VAL A 59 -12.02 -15.04 2.22
N PHE A 60 -12.68 -14.77 1.09
CA PHE A 60 -12.18 -14.00 -0.03
C PHE A 60 -12.94 -12.68 -0.08
N CYS A 61 -12.21 -11.59 0.01
CA CYS A 61 -12.75 -10.25 -0.14
C CYS A 61 -12.07 -9.50 -1.28
N ILE A 62 -12.82 -8.59 -1.89
CA ILE A 62 -12.32 -7.61 -2.84
C ILE A 62 -12.72 -6.20 -2.39
N PRO A 63 -12.05 -5.14 -2.88
CA PRO A 63 -12.57 -3.79 -2.77
C PRO A 63 -13.97 -3.64 -3.41
N PRO A 64 -14.75 -2.64 -3.00
CA PRO A 64 -16.10 -2.41 -3.55
C PRO A 64 -16.08 -1.86 -4.98
N LEU A 65 -14.90 -1.48 -5.48
CA LEU A 65 -14.69 -0.85 -6.77
C LEU A 65 -13.41 -1.35 -7.42
N ASP A 66 -13.31 -1.19 -8.73
CA ASP A 66 -12.04 -1.29 -9.42
C ASP A 66 -11.22 -0.03 -9.16
N SER A 67 -10.21 -0.16 -8.31
CA SER A 67 -9.29 0.90 -7.88
C SER A 67 -8.46 1.50 -9.01
N ASN A 68 -8.39 0.83 -10.16
CA ASN A 68 -7.73 1.38 -11.35
C ASN A 68 -8.65 2.32 -12.14
N ASP A 69 -9.93 2.44 -11.78
CA ASP A 69 -10.89 3.33 -12.42
C ASP A 69 -11.37 4.42 -11.45
N ARG A 70 -10.77 5.61 -11.59
CA ARG A 70 -11.09 6.79 -10.76
C ARG A 70 -12.57 7.14 -10.77
N ARG A 71 -13.28 6.93 -11.87
CA ARG A 71 -14.72 7.24 -11.95
C ARG A 71 -15.53 6.39 -11.00
N GLN A 72 -15.11 5.15 -10.75
CA GLN A 72 -15.76 4.28 -9.77
C GLN A 72 -15.50 4.74 -8.34
N ARG A 73 -14.29 5.27 -8.07
CA ARG A 73 -13.98 5.89 -6.76
C ARG A 73 -14.85 7.10 -6.49
N GLU A 74 -14.95 8.01 -7.45
CA GLU A 74 -15.82 9.18 -7.36
C GLU A 74 -17.29 8.78 -7.21
N MET A 75 -17.75 7.78 -7.96
CA MET A 75 -19.11 7.23 -7.85
C MET A 75 -19.39 6.67 -6.45
N LEU A 76 -18.45 5.90 -5.87
CA LEU A 76 -18.61 5.34 -4.54
C LEU A 76 -18.70 6.43 -3.48
N LEU A 77 -17.73 7.34 -3.45
CA LEU A 77 -17.64 8.36 -2.41
C LEU A 77 -18.78 9.38 -2.49
N SER A 78 -19.29 9.68 -3.69
CA SER A 78 -20.43 10.61 -3.87
C SER A 78 -21.79 10.02 -3.50
N ASN A 79 -21.91 8.69 -3.41
CA ASN A 79 -23.20 8.01 -3.14
C ASN A 79 -23.25 7.33 -1.77
N ILE A 80 -22.24 7.52 -0.92
CA ILE A 80 -22.29 7.17 0.50
C ILE A 80 -22.53 8.45 1.31
N HIS A 81 -23.72 8.57 1.88
CA HIS A 81 -24.20 9.76 2.56
C HIS A 81 -23.86 9.76 4.05
N HIS A 82 -23.60 8.60 4.65
CA HIS A 82 -23.14 8.55 6.04
C HIS A 82 -21.67 8.98 6.15
N ASN A 83 -21.43 10.07 6.88
CA ASN A 83 -20.14 10.77 6.96
C ASN A 83 -19.02 9.86 7.44
N ARG A 84 -19.20 9.21 8.61
CA ARG A 84 -18.20 8.25 9.14
C ARG A 84 -17.88 7.11 8.17
N VAL A 85 -18.90 6.48 7.58
CA VAL A 85 -18.71 5.37 6.63
C VAL A 85 -17.95 5.85 5.39
N ARG A 86 -18.34 6.99 4.81
CA ARG A 86 -17.64 7.58 3.66
C ARG A 86 -16.19 7.90 3.99
N THR A 87 -15.91 8.50 5.15
CA THR A 87 -14.54 8.82 5.58
C THR A 87 -13.69 7.55 5.79
N THR A 88 -14.22 6.54 6.50
CA THR A 88 -13.48 5.27 6.68
C THR A 88 -13.20 4.57 5.35
N ILE A 89 -14.18 4.55 4.43
CA ILE A 89 -13.98 4.01 3.09
C ILE A 89 -12.91 4.80 2.33
N HIS A 90 -13.00 6.13 2.35
CA HIS A 90 -12.04 7.01 1.70
C HIS A 90 -10.59 6.71 2.13
N HIS A 91 -10.35 6.50 3.42
CA HIS A 91 -9.02 6.21 3.95
C HIS A 91 -8.54 4.77 3.73
N GLY A 92 -9.46 3.80 3.64
CA GLY A 92 -9.10 2.40 3.38
C GLY A 92 -8.93 2.03 1.91
N LEU A 93 -9.41 2.87 0.98
CA LEU A 93 -9.25 2.64 -0.45
C LEU A 93 -7.79 2.85 -0.88
N ALA A 94 -7.12 1.76 -1.22
CA ALA A 94 -5.80 1.80 -1.83
C ALA A 94 -5.90 2.03 -3.35
N ASP A 95 -4.96 2.79 -3.91
CA ASP A 95 -4.66 2.71 -5.34
C ASP A 95 -3.96 1.37 -5.60
N SER A 96 -4.45 0.62 -6.58
CA SER A 96 -3.85 -0.66 -6.97
C SER A 96 -2.73 -0.51 -8.00
N HIS A 97 -2.46 0.71 -8.50
CA HIS A 97 -1.36 1.03 -9.42
C HIS A 97 -1.32 0.09 -10.64
N GLY A 98 -2.47 -0.22 -11.22
CA GLY A 98 -2.59 -1.13 -12.36
C GLY A 98 -2.61 -2.62 -12.00
N ASN A 99 -2.68 -2.97 -10.70
CA ASN A 99 -2.71 -4.35 -10.22
C ASN A 99 -4.12 -4.84 -9.84
N PHE A 100 -4.24 -6.16 -9.75
CA PHE A 100 -5.42 -6.82 -9.19
C PHE A 100 -5.36 -6.78 -7.67
N SER A 101 -6.45 -6.40 -7.01
CA SER A 101 -6.53 -6.36 -5.55
C SER A 101 -7.61 -7.30 -5.02
N ASN A 102 -7.18 -8.15 -4.10
CA ASN A 102 -8.02 -8.99 -3.26
C ASN A 102 -7.35 -9.16 -1.89
N HIS A 103 -8.11 -9.67 -0.93
CA HIS A 103 -7.63 -9.96 0.41
C HIS A 103 -8.25 -11.26 0.89
N LEU A 104 -7.42 -12.12 1.49
CA LEU A 104 -7.85 -13.39 2.05
C LEU A 104 -7.51 -13.41 3.54
N PHE A 105 -8.46 -13.88 4.33
CA PHE A 105 -8.30 -14.06 5.78
C PHE A 105 -9.23 -15.17 6.27
N ASN A 106 -9.39 -15.32 7.58
CA ASN A 106 -10.15 -16.42 8.18
C ASN A 106 -11.46 -15.97 8.83
N GLU A 107 -12.40 -16.90 8.92
CA GLU A 107 -13.47 -16.85 9.91
C GLU A 107 -13.33 -18.04 10.84
N VAL A 108 -13.52 -17.82 12.13
CA VAL A 108 -13.44 -18.82 13.19
C VAL A 108 -14.78 -18.96 13.88
N PHE A 109 -15.16 -20.19 14.24
CA PHE A 109 -16.42 -20.44 14.93
C PHE A 109 -16.22 -20.36 16.45
N VAL A 110 -16.63 -19.24 17.05
CA VAL A 110 -16.46 -18.95 18.48
C VAL A 110 -17.75 -18.36 19.03
N GLY A 111 -18.20 -18.83 20.19
CA GLY A 111 -19.43 -18.35 20.83
C GLY A 111 -20.68 -18.58 19.98
N SER A 112 -20.76 -19.75 19.33
CA SER A 112 -21.87 -20.16 18.45
C SER A 112 -22.10 -19.29 17.21
N ARG A 113 -21.07 -18.57 16.76
CA ARG A 113 -21.11 -17.76 15.54
C ARG A 113 -19.77 -17.77 14.80
N TRP A 114 -19.82 -17.52 13.50
CA TRP A 114 -18.64 -17.21 12.72
C TRP A 114 -18.20 -15.77 13.00
N VAL A 115 -16.92 -15.61 13.32
CA VAL A 115 -16.30 -14.31 13.62
C VAL A 115 -15.12 -14.14 12.68
N ARG A 116 -14.98 -12.96 12.07
CA ARG A 116 -13.82 -12.64 11.23
C ARG A 116 -12.55 -12.64 12.06
N LEU A 117 -11.53 -13.32 11.59
CA LEU A 117 -10.17 -13.29 12.10
C LEU A 117 -9.26 -12.85 10.96
N ASN A 118 -9.00 -11.55 10.89
CA ASN A 118 -8.03 -11.01 9.93
C ASN A 118 -6.67 -10.95 10.61
N TYR A 119 -5.92 -12.04 10.44
CA TYR A 119 -4.62 -12.27 11.07
C TYR A 119 -4.69 -12.21 12.60
N ASP A 120 -4.30 -11.08 13.18
CA ASP A 120 -4.28 -10.81 14.62
C ASP A 120 -5.54 -10.08 15.11
N VAL A 121 -6.43 -9.65 14.20
CA VAL A 121 -7.66 -8.93 14.54
C VAL A 121 -8.87 -9.87 14.53
N LEU A 122 -9.34 -10.23 15.73
CA LEU A 122 -10.60 -10.97 15.92
C LEU A 122 -11.79 -10.00 15.98
N GLY A 123 -12.82 -10.27 15.19
CA GLY A 123 -14.03 -9.47 15.12
C GLY A 123 -13.93 -8.26 14.18
N GLN A 124 -13.06 -8.28 13.17
CA GLN A 124 -12.91 -7.17 12.23
C GLN A 124 -14.24 -6.80 11.56
N ASP A 125 -14.52 -5.50 11.50
CA ASP A 125 -15.65 -4.93 10.78
C ASP A 125 -15.51 -5.04 9.26
N ILE A 126 -16.61 -4.86 8.53
CA ILE A 126 -16.60 -4.84 7.06
C ILE A 126 -16.16 -3.49 6.50
N VAL A 127 -16.39 -2.40 7.25
CA VAL A 127 -15.94 -1.05 6.90
C VAL A 127 -14.67 -0.81 7.71
N ASP A 128 -13.55 -0.65 7.03
CA ASP A 128 -12.22 -0.71 7.64
C ASP A 128 -11.23 0.18 6.86
N ASP A 129 -10.54 1.06 7.56
CA ASP A 129 -9.57 2.02 7.01
C ASP A 129 -8.19 1.42 6.74
N HIS A 130 -7.97 0.16 7.08
CA HIS A 130 -6.72 -0.57 6.82
C HIS A 130 -6.85 -1.52 5.61
N PHE A 131 -8.06 -1.99 5.30
CA PHE A 131 -8.32 -2.97 4.25
C PHE A 131 -9.48 -2.56 3.32
N PHE A 132 -9.13 -1.96 2.18
CA PHE A 132 -10.01 -1.63 1.06
C PHE A 132 -11.17 -0.66 1.36
N GLY A 133 -11.30 -0.13 2.58
CA GLY A 133 -12.39 0.75 2.97
C GLY A 133 -13.69 -0.02 3.25
N LEU A 134 -14.05 -0.94 2.35
CA LEU A 134 -15.17 -1.85 2.45
C LEU A 134 -14.79 -3.25 1.93
N LEU A 135 -14.73 -4.22 2.83
CA LEU A 135 -14.44 -5.62 2.50
C LEU A 135 -15.68 -6.29 1.87
N THR A 136 -15.71 -6.35 0.54
CA THR A 136 -16.78 -7.04 -0.20
C THR A 136 -16.50 -8.53 -0.23
N HIS A 137 -17.28 -9.30 0.52
CA HIS A 137 -17.15 -10.76 0.63
C HIS A 137 -17.66 -11.44 -0.65
N ILE A 138 -16.80 -12.23 -1.30
CA ILE A 138 -17.09 -12.93 -2.55
C ILE A 138 -17.27 -14.44 -2.35
N LEU A 139 -16.45 -15.04 -1.50
CA LEU A 139 -16.42 -16.48 -1.32
C LEU A 139 -15.98 -16.85 0.09
N THR A 140 -16.55 -17.93 0.61
CA THR A 140 -16.02 -18.66 1.76
C THR A 140 -15.72 -20.10 1.33
N THR A 141 -14.60 -20.63 1.78
CA THR A 141 -14.21 -22.01 1.53
C THR A 141 -13.44 -22.61 2.69
N ASP A 142 -13.59 -23.91 2.92
CA ASP A 142 -12.75 -24.63 3.85
C ASP A 142 -11.35 -24.90 3.28
N SER A 143 -11.18 -24.94 1.97
CA SER A 143 -9.88 -25.22 1.38
C SER A 143 -9.74 -24.55 0.03
N LEU A 144 -8.52 -24.12 -0.31
CA LEU A 144 -8.21 -23.66 -1.66
C LEU A 144 -8.40 -24.77 -2.71
N THR A 145 -8.42 -26.05 -2.30
CA THR A 145 -8.74 -27.19 -3.17
C THR A 145 -10.21 -27.25 -3.59
N HIS A 146 -11.12 -26.59 -2.88
CA HIS A 146 -12.53 -26.51 -3.26
C HIS A 146 -12.82 -25.37 -4.23
N VAL A 147 -11.84 -24.48 -4.43
CA VAL A 147 -11.85 -23.49 -5.48
C VAL A 147 -11.09 -24.11 -6.65
N PRO A 148 -11.47 -23.88 -7.92
CA PRO A 148 -10.72 -24.39 -9.08
C PRO A 148 -9.38 -23.64 -9.25
N LEU A 149 -8.64 -23.42 -8.16
CA LEU A 149 -7.39 -22.67 -8.14
C LEU A 149 -6.36 -23.39 -9.01
N ALA A 150 -6.16 -24.70 -8.84
CA ALA A 150 -5.22 -25.47 -9.67
C ALA A 150 -5.60 -25.44 -11.16
N GLU A 151 -6.90 -25.44 -11.49
CA GLU A 151 -7.37 -25.39 -12.86
C GLU A 151 -7.28 -23.99 -13.48
N THR A 152 -7.35 -22.93 -12.67
CA THR A 152 -7.40 -21.53 -13.14
C THR A 152 -6.07 -20.79 -12.95
N TRP A 153 -5.17 -21.29 -12.11
CA TRP A 153 -3.87 -20.71 -11.84
C TRP A 153 -3.05 -20.66 -13.12
N GLY A 154 -2.62 -19.46 -13.52
CA GLY A 154 -1.87 -19.26 -14.75
C GLY A 154 -2.66 -19.41 -16.05
N ARG A 155 -3.93 -19.85 -16.03
CA ARG A 155 -4.81 -19.80 -17.22
C ARG A 155 -4.92 -18.37 -17.73
N ARG A 156 -5.05 -17.38 -16.84
CA ARG A 156 -5.02 -15.96 -17.21
C ARG A 156 -3.80 -15.60 -18.06
N TYR A 157 -2.60 -16.04 -17.67
CA TYR A 157 -1.36 -15.79 -18.43
C TYR A 157 -1.28 -16.57 -19.75
N ALA A 158 -1.96 -17.71 -19.84
CA ALA A 158 -2.01 -18.53 -21.05
C ALA A 158 -3.06 -18.08 -22.06
N THR A 159 -4.19 -17.58 -21.57
CA THR A 159 -5.32 -17.07 -22.38
C THR A 159 -5.06 -15.65 -22.87
N TYR A 160 -4.31 -14.85 -22.11
CA TYR A 160 -3.98 -13.46 -22.46
C TYR A 160 -2.46 -13.22 -22.41
N PRO A 161 -1.65 -13.93 -23.22
CA PRO A 161 -0.18 -13.84 -23.14
C PRO A 161 0.38 -12.46 -23.54
N ASP A 162 -0.35 -11.74 -24.41
CA ASP A 162 0.06 -10.47 -25.03
C ASP A 162 -1.06 -9.41 -25.04
N VAL A 163 -2.11 -9.57 -24.23
CA VAL A 163 -3.29 -8.68 -24.26
C VAL A 163 -3.51 -8.10 -22.87
N SER A 164 -3.49 -6.76 -22.77
CA SER A 164 -4.22 -6.08 -21.71
C SER A 164 -5.63 -6.68 -21.69
N PRO A 165 -6.14 -7.18 -20.54
CA PRO A 165 -7.46 -7.77 -20.50
C PRO A 165 -8.46 -6.86 -21.23
N LYS A 166 -9.38 -7.41 -22.03
CA LYS A 166 -10.44 -6.63 -22.72
C LYS A 166 -11.43 -5.93 -21.76
N LEU A 167 -11.16 -6.03 -20.47
CA LEU A 167 -11.84 -5.31 -19.41
C LEU A 167 -11.28 -3.88 -19.38
N SER A 168 -12.04 -2.92 -18.86
CA SER A 168 -11.56 -1.54 -18.70
C SER A 168 -10.32 -1.44 -17.79
N SER A 169 -10.02 -2.50 -17.03
CA SER A 169 -8.83 -2.65 -16.20
C SER A 169 -8.42 -4.12 -16.02
N ILE A 170 -7.39 -4.35 -15.20
CA ILE A 170 -6.92 -5.66 -14.78
C ILE A 170 -7.89 -6.41 -13.83
N ASN A 171 -8.82 -5.70 -13.19
CA ASN A 171 -9.75 -6.28 -12.23
C ASN A 171 -10.94 -6.95 -12.95
N PRO A 172 -11.32 -8.19 -12.56
CA PRO A 172 -12.44 -8.93 -13.16
C PRO A 172 -13.82 -8.46 -12.68
N TYR A 173 -13.88 -7.30 -12.03
CA TYR A 173 -15.08 -6.71 -11.45
C TYR A 173 -15.10 -5.20 -11.73
N ARG A 174 -16.29 -4.61 -11.69
CA ARG A 174 -16.49 -3.16 -11.77
C ARG A 174 -17.69 -2.75 -10.94
N LEU A 175 -17.62 -1.57 -10.35
CA LEU A 175 -18.74 -0.92 -9.70
C LEU A 175 -19.72 -0.38 -10.75
N LEU A 176 -21.00 -0.70 -10.59
CA LEU A 176 -22.06 -0.28 -11.53
C LEU A 176 -22.94 0.85 -10.98
N LYS A 177 -23.25 0.78 -9.68
CA LYS A 177 -24.12 1.71 -8.97
C LYS A 177 -23.85 1.60 -7.48
N VAL A 178 -24.01 2.71 -6.77
CA VAL A 178 -23.99 2.77 -5.31
C VAL A 178 -25.26 3.41 -4.82
N ALA A 179 -25.81 2.88 -3.74
CA ALA A 179 -26.87 3.48 -2.97
C ALA A 179 -26.71 3.00 -1.52
N ASP A 180 -26.80 3.90 -0.55
CA ASP A 180 -26.97 3.56 0.85
C ASP A 180 -28.42 3.84 1.29
N HIS A 181 -28.92 2.97 2.16
CA HIS A 181 -30.29 3.04 2.65
C HIS A 181 -30.27 2.86 4.16
N PHE A 182 -30.75 3.89 4.86
CA PHE A 182 -31.00 3.85 6.29
C PHE A 182 -32.51 3.64 6.47
N GLY A 183 -32.89 2.57 7.19
CA GLY A 183 -34.30 2.26 7.41
C GLY A 183 -35.01 3.40 8.16
N ALA A 184 -36.32 3.57 7.96
CA ALA A 184 -37.11 4.63 8.60
C ALA A 184 -37.02 4.65 10.14
N TYR A 185 -36.57 3.55 10.75
CA TYR A 185 -36.41 3.37 12.19
C TYR A 185 -34.95 3.18 12.62
N SER A 186 -33.97 3.40 11.74
CA SER A 186 -32.57 3.08 12.08
C SER A 186 -31.97 4.07 13.07
N HIS A 187 -32.55 5.27 13.24
CA HIS A 187 -32.13 6.30 14.21
C HIS A 187 -30.60 6.40 14.37
N ILE A 188 -29.86 6.33 13.25
CA ILE A 188 -28.40 6.37 13.25
C ILE A 188 -27.98 7.83 13.10
N ASP A 189 -27.26 8.35 14.10
CA ASP A 189 -26.69 9.68 14.04
C ASP A 189 -25.68 9.78 12.90
N ASN A 190 -25.76 10.86 12.12
CA ASN A 190 -24.84 11.15 11.03
C ASN A 190 -24.17 12.52 11.22
N PRO A 191 -23.37 12.70 12.30
CA PRO A 191 -22.66 13.96 12.52
C PRO A 191 -21.65 14.20 11.40
N GLU A 192 -21.30 15.47 11.17
CA GLU A 192 -20.14 15.79 10.34
C GLU A 192 -18.87 15.19 10.96
N VAL A 193 -17.97 14.71 10.11
CA VAL A 193 -16.66 14.17 10.49
C VAL A 193 -15.62 15.00 9.75
N GLU A 194 -14.60 15.46 10.46
CA GLU A 194 -13.45 16.10 9.80
C GLU A 194 -12.84 15.09 8.83
N ASN A 195 -12.83 15.44 7.54
CA ASN A 195 -12.12 14.64 6.54
C ASN A 195 -10.65 15.04 6.61
N GLU A 196 -9.91 14.38 7.49
CA GLU A 196 -8.49 14.61 7.69
C GLU A 196 -7.73 14.20 6.42
N GLU A 197 -7.44 15.17 5.55
CA GLU A 197 -6.74 14.99 4.29
C GLU A 197 -5.47 15.83 4.28
N LEU A 198 -4.33 15.22 3.96
CA LEU A 198 -3.08 15.95 3.80
C LEU A 198 -3.08 16.71 2.47
N ARG A 199 -3.40 18.00 2.52
CA ARG A 199 -3.34 18.91 1.36
C ARG A 199 -2.03 19.67 1.29
N LYS A 200 -1.41 19.93 2.44
CA LYS A 200 -0.09 20.53 2.54
C LYS A 200 0.82 19.58 3.29
N VAL A 201 1.96 19.23 2.69
CA VAL A 201 2.95 18.35 3.30
C VAL A 201 4.29 19.07 3.37
N THR A 202 4.84 19.13 4.57
CA THR A 202 6.05 19.89 4.90
C THR A 202 7.23 18.97 5.03
N VAL A 203 8.21 19.14 4.17
CA VAL A 203 9.53 18.53 4.29
C VAL A 203 10.23 19.11 5.53
N ASN A 204 10.61 18.26 6.49
CA ASN A 204 11.21 18.71 7.75
C ASN A 204 12.66 18.28 7.97
N GLU A 205 13.14 17.21 7.33
CA GLU A 205 14.54 16.77 7.42
C GLU A 205 14.97 16.10 6.11
N THR A 206 16.28 16.00 5.88
CA THR A 206 16.86 15.32 4.72
C THR A 206 18.02 14.43 5.12
N TYR A 207 18.17 13.32 4.40
CA TYR A 207 19.20 12.32 4.62
C TYR A 207 19.79 11.89 3.28
N TRP A 208 21.11 11.88 3.16
CA TRP A 208 21.73 11.13 2.08
C TRP A 208 21.39 9.65 2.23
N ARG A 209 21.34 8.96 1.10
CA ARG A 209 21.05 7.53 1.03
C ARG A 209 21.79 6.71 2.09
N ASP A 210 23.10 6.94 2.20
CA ASP A 210 23.98 6.16 3.08
C ASP A 210 24.04 6.71 4.52
N ALA A 211 23.28 7.78 4.80
CA ALA A 211 23.24 8.46 6.10
C ALA A 211 21.82 8.45 6.71
N LEU A 212 20.99 7.49 6.32
CA LEU A 212 19.68 7.28 6.94
C LEU A 212 19.83 6.89 8.41
N PRO A 213 18.86 7.25 9.28
CA PRO A 213 18.89 6.83 10.67
C PRO A 213 18.77 5.30 10.79
N PRO A 214 19.34 4.66 11.84
CA PRO A 214 19.42 3.20 11.98
C PRO A 214 18.14 2.40 11.68
N PRO A 215 16.93 2.77 12.17
CA PRO A 215 15.73 2.00 11.87
C PRO A 215 15.36 2.02 10.37
N MET A 216 15.82 3.03 9.63
CA MET A 216 15.51 3.21 8.21
C MET A 216 16.56 2.56 7.28
N GLN A 217 17.79 2.35 7.75
CA GLN A 217 18.87 1.74 6.96
C GLN A 217 18.52 0.32 6.48
N VAL A 218 17.91 -0.49 7.37
CA VAL A 218 17.50 -1.87 7.02
C VAL A 218 16.49 -1.86 5.87
N ARG A 219 15.56 -0.90 5.87
CA ARG A 219 14.53 -0.76 4.83
C ARG A 219 15.12 -0.21 3.53
N HIS A 220 16.12 0.66 3.60
CA HIS A 220 16.83 1.22 2.44
C HIS A 220 17.63 0.19 1.65
N SER A 221 18.16 -0.86 2.27
CA SER A 221 18.86 -1.96 1.56
C SER A 221 18.02 -2.58 0.42
N ARG A 222 16.71 -2.29 0.38
CA ARG A 222 15.73 -2.71 -0.62
C ARG A 222 15.23 -1.56 -1.49
N ASP A 223 15.98 -0.48 -1.71
CA ASP A 223 15.59 0.63 -2.60
C ASP A 223 16.01 0.37 -4.07
N PRO A 224 15.15 -0.23 -4.92
CA PRO A 224 15.45 -0.42 -6.34
C PRO A 224 15.29 0.86 -7.17
N SER A 225 14.72 1.93 -6.60
CA SER A 225 14.33 3.14 -7.35
C SER A 225 15.51 4.06 -7.69
N GLY A 226 16.66 3.84 -7.03
CA GLY A 226 17.87 4.65 -7.28
C GLY A 226 17.84 6.04 -6.64
N SER A 227 17.13 6.21 -5.50
CA SER A 227 17.10 7.48 -4.74
C SER A 227 18.51 7.93 -4.34
N ASP A 228 18.90 9.16 -4.61
CA ASP A 228 20.19 9.73 -4.18
C ASP A 228 20.12 10.21 -2.71
N PHE A 229 18.96 10.73 -2.31
CA PHE A 229 18.69 11.15 -0.94
C PHE A 229 17.21 10.92 -0.59
N TYR A 230 16.88 11.18 0.67
CA TYR A 230 15.55 11.08 1.24
C TYR A 230 15.20 12.37 1.95
N PHE A 231 13.91 12.69 1.99
CA PHE A 231 13.40 13.68 2.93
C PHE A 231 12.27 13.11 3.78
N SER A 232 12.18 13.55 5.04
CA SER A 232 11.06 13.27 5.93
C SER A 232 9.99 14.35 5.82
N ILE A 233 8.76 13.99 6.20
CA ILE A 233 7.64 14.92 6.29
C ILE A 233 7.19 15.13 7.73
N GLN A 234 6.60 16.30 7.99
CA GLN A 234 6.16 16.69 9.33
C GLN A 234 4.80 16.10 9.71
N GLU A 235 3.87 16.13 8.77
CA GLU A 235 2.47 15.78 8.98
C GLU A 235 2.28 14.28 9.10
N TYR A 236 1.38 13.90 10.00
CA TYR A 236 0.95 12.53 10.21
C TYR A 236 -0.46 12.53 10.79
N ILE A 237 -1.37 11.88 10.11
CA ILE A 237 -2.73 11.63 10.57
C ILE A 237 -2.73 10.29 11.31
N PRO A 238 -3.04 10.26 12.62
CA PRO A 238 -3.15 9.02 13.37
C PRO A 238 -4.17 8.06 12.73
N ASN A 239 -3.91 6.76 12.84
CA ASN A 239 -4.80 5.68 12.40
C ASN A 239 -5.01 5.54 10.88
N PHE A 240 -4.66 6.52 10.05
CA PHE A 240 -4.77 6.39 8.59
C PHE A 240 -3.45 5.99 7.93
N ARG A 241 -3.33 4.70 7.63
CA ARG A 241 -2.15 4.13 6.96
C ARG A 241 -1.92 4.71 5.56
N LEU A 242 -2.99 4.96 4.80
CA LEU A 242 -2.95 5.40 3.40
C LEU A 242 -3.15 6.92 3.22
N GLN A 243 -2.92 7.70 4.27
CA GLN A 243 -3.14 9.16 4.34
C GLN A 243 -2.46 10.03 3.25
N LEU A 244 -1.44 9.52 2.54
CA LEU A 244 -0.69 10.26 1.53
C LEU A 244 -1.04 9.88 0.08
N VAL A 245 -2.00 8.96 -0.15
CA VAL A 245 -2.37 8.52 -1.51
C VAL A 245 -2.86 9.72 -2.33
N GLU A 246 -3.89 10.43 -1.86
CA GLU A 246 -4.43 11.61 -2.54
C GLU A 246 -3.39 12.69 -2.77
N PHE A 247 -2.61 12.99 -1.73
CA PHE A 247 -1.56 14.00 -1.82
C PHE A 247 -0.53 13.63 -2.89
N TYR A 248 -0.02 12.41 -2.87
CA TYR A 248 1.00 11.96 -3.80
C TYR A 248 0.49 11.93 -5.25
N GLU A 249 -0.77 11.58 -5.49
CA GLU A 249 -1.35 11.58 -6.83
C GLU A 249 -1.46 12.97 -7.45
N HIS A 250 -1.70 14.00 -6.64
CA HIS A 250 -2.01 15.35 -7.14
C HIS A 250 -0.90 16.38 -6.93
N ALA A 251 0.00 16.17 -5.97
CA ALA A 251 1.12 17.05 -5.72
C ALA A 251 2.14 17.01 -6.87
N GLY A 252 3.02 18.02 -6.92
CA GLY A 252 4.17 18.01 -7.84
C GLY A 252 5.26 17.03 -7.41
N HIS A 253 5.94 16.40 -8.36
CA HIS A 253 6.97 15.37 -8.08
C HIS A 253 8.39 15.85 -8.35
N HIS A 254 8.53 17.10 -8.77
CA HIS A 254 9.81 17.71 -9.13
C HIS A 254 10.23 18.76 -8.10
N PHE A 255 11.53 18.89 -7.91
CA PHE A 255 12.16 19.79 -6.97
C PHE A 255 13.38 20.43 -7.63
N VAL A 256 13.69 21.64 -7.18
CA VAL A 256 14.93 22.34 -7.49
C VAL A 256 15.79 22.38 -6.24
N LEU A 257 17.05 21.97 -6.37
CA LEU A 257 18.08 22.15 -5.35
C LEU A 257 18.87 23.41 -5.70
N ALA A 258 18.84 24.41 -4.82
CA ALA A 258 19.42 25.73 -5.08
C ALA A 258 20.36 26.16 -3.94
N SER A 259 21.54 26.67 -4.31
CA SER A 259 22.48 27.31 -3.39
C SER A 259 23.04 28.59 -4.03
N PRO A 260 23.26 29.68 -3.29
CA PRO A 260 23.90 30.88 -3.81
C PRO A 260 25.23 30.57 -4.52
N GLY A 261 25.40 31.07 -5.74
CA GLY A 261 26.62 30.89 -6.53
C GLY A 261 26.82 29.50 -7.15
N GLN A 262 25.85 28.59 -7.00
CA GLN A 262 25.86 27.26 -7.62
C GLN A 262 24.77 27.15 -8.71
N PRO A 263 24.93 26.29 -9.72
CA PRO A 263 23.85 25.98 -10.64
C PRO A 263 22.67 25.33 -9.91
N GLU A 264 21.45 25.63 -10.36
CA GLU A 264 20.26 24.94 -9.88
C GLU A 264 20.24 23.51 -10.40
N LEU A 265 19.97 22.55 -9.50
CA LEU A 265 19.94 21.13 -9.82
C LEU A 265 18.50 20.64 -9.82
N LYS A 266 18.12 19.85 -10.83
CA LYS A 266 16.81 19.22 -10.86
C LYS A 266 16.81 17.91 -10.10
N ALA A 267 15.74 17.69 -9.34
CA ALA A 267 15.52 16.46 -8.60
C ALA A 267 14.05 16.04 -8.74
N THR A 268 13.81 14.74 -8.69
CA THR A 268 12.50 14.13 -8.90
C THR A 268 12.25 13.03 -7.87
N LEU A 269 11.02 12.86 -7.39
CA LEU A 269 10.65 11.70 -6.56
C LEU A 269 11.02 10.41 -7.28
N SER A 270 11.70 9.50 -6.59
CA SER A 270 12.09 8.21 -7.16
C SER A 270 10.95 7.18 -7.15
N GLY A 271 9.89 7.46 -6.39
CA GLY A 271 8.81 6.52 -6.08
C GLY A 271 9.06 5.71 -4.81
N MET A 272 10.25 5.76 -4.22
CA MET A 272 10.53 5.10 -2.95
C MET A 272 9.82 5.81 -1.80
N LYS A 273 9.10 5.02 -0.99
CA LYS A 273 8.43 5.47 0.23
C LYS A 273 8.85 4.55 1.37
N ILE A 274 9.42 5.11 2.42
CA ILE A 274 9.74 4.35 3.64
C ILE A 274 8.83 4.87 4.74
N THR A 275 8.03 3.97 5.32
CA THR A 275 7.19 4.31 6.46
C THR A 275 7.52 3.44 7.65
N ASP A 276 7.70 4.09 8.80
CA ASP A 276 7.84 3.43 10.09
C ASP A 276 6.64 3.77 10.97
N PHE A 277 5.91 2.72 11.35
CA PHE A 277 4.70 2.80 12.15
C PHE A 277 4.94 2.29 13.58
N ASP A 278 6.19 2.27 14.07
CA ASP A 278 6.50 1.90 15.44
C ASP A 278 5.76 2.85 16.41
N PRO A 279 4.77 2.36 17.17
CA PRO A 279 3.95 3.21 18.04
C PRO A 279 4.74 3.76 19.24
N SER A 280 5.93 3.22 19.52
CA SER A 280 6.82 3.70 20.59
C SER A 280 7.66 4.92 20.20
N ARG A 281 7.60 5.34 18.92
CA ARG A 281 8.37 6.46 18.36
C ARG A 281 7.48 7.37 17.53
N ARG A 282 7.99 8.56 17.20
CA ARG A 282 7.33 9.41 16.20
C ARG A 282 7.31 8.67 14.87
N PRO A 283 6.14 8.54 14.20
CA PRO A 283 6.07 7.95 12.87
C PRO A 283 6.97 8.70 11.89
N TYR A 284 7.72 7.96 11.08
CA TYR A 284 8.52 8.55 10.01
C TYR A 284 7.95 8.14 8.67
N GLN A 285 7.78 9.12 7.80
CA GLN A 285 7.47 8.94 6.39
C GLN A 285 8.56 9.62 5.58
N LEU A 286 9.34 8.81 4.86
CA LEU A 286 10.41 9.27 4.00
C LEU A 286 10.03 9.07 2.53
N PHE A 287 10.41 10.04 1.71
CA PHE A 287 10.31 9.99 0.27
C PHE A 287 11.69 9.97 -0.34
N GLY A 288 11.95 9.00 -1.21
CA GLY A 288 13.17 8.95 -2.00
C GLY A 288 13.14 9.98 -3.11
N VAL A 289 14.27 10.64 -3.31
CA VAL A 289 14.47 11.65 -4.33
C VAL A 289 15.73 11.32 -5.11
N ARG A 290 15.63 11.41 -6.43
CA ARG A 290 16.74 11.24 -7.36
C ARG A 290 17.11 12.59 -7.94
N ILE A 291 18.40 12.90 -7.95
CA ILE A 291 18.97 14.03 -8.66
C ILE A 291 19.09 13.60 -10.12
N ASP A 292 18.54 14.41 -11.02
CA ASP A 292 18.51 14.11 -12.44
C ASP A 292 19.95 13.87 -12.94
N PRO A 293 20.20 12.80 -13.74
CA PRO A 293 21.57 12.33 -14.02
C PRO A 293 22.53 13.40 -14.54
N GLU A 294 22.03 14.34 -15.34
CA GLU A 294 22.81 15.44 -15.92
C GLU A 294 23.32 16.46 -14.88
N TYR A 295 22.65 16.59 -13.72
CA TYR A 295 23.05 17.54 -12.67
C TYR A 295 23.94 16.92 -11.60
N ARG A 296 24.11 15.60 -11.56
CA ARG A 296 24.87 14.91 -10.50
C ARG A 296 26.32 15.36 -10.41
N GLN A 297 26.94 15.64 -11.55
CA GLN A 297 28.33 16.11 -11.62
C GLN A 297 28.48 17.57 -11.16
N LEU A 298 27.38 18.32 -11.06
CA LEU A 298 27.36 19.72 -10.63
C LEU A 298 27.19 19.87 -9.12
N LEU A 299 27.05 18.76 -8.38
CA LEU A 299 27.00 18.78 -6.92
C LEU A 299 28.34 19.24 -6.34
N ALA A 300 28.36 20.46 -5.84
CA ALA A 300 29.51 21.00 -5.10
C ALA A 300 29.64 20.35 -3.70
N PRO A 301 30.78 19.71 -3.37
CA PRO A 301 31.03 19.14 -2.05
C PRO A 301 31.02 20.20 -0.95
N GLY A 302 30.44 19.88 0.22
CA GLY A 302 30.39 20.78 1.36
C GLY A 302 29.42 21.96 1.22
N VAL A 303 28.49 21.93 0.26
CA VAL A 303 27.48 22.98 0.04
C VAL A 303 26.11 22.54 0.56
N ASP A 304 25.34 23.49 1.09
CA ASP A 304 23.94 23.30 1.46
C ASP A 304 23.03 23.73 0.32
N TYR A 305 22.24 22.81 -0.22
CA TYR A 305 21.23 23.13 -1.22
C TYR A 305 19.84 23.23 -0.57
N ALA A 306 19.22 24.40 -0.67
CA ALA A 306 17.82 24.57 -0.31
C ALA A 306 16.94 23.76 -1.28
N ILE A 307 15.93 23.09 -0.75
CA ILE A 307 14.99 22.29 -1.52
C ILE A 307 13.78 23.17 -1.85
N ARG A 308 13.44 23.28 -3.13
CA ARG A 308 12.31 24.06 -3.62
C ARG A 308 11.37 23.16 -4.40
N PRO A 309 10.18 22.82 -3.89
CA PRO A 309 9.22 22.02 -4.64
C PRO A 309 8.67 22.80 -5.83
N ILE A 310 8.47 22.09 -6.95
CA ILE A 310 7.70 22.58 -8.09
C ILE A 310 6.27 22.07 -7.92
N ASN A 311 5.44 22.87 -7.25
CA ASN A 311 4.04 22.51 -7.02
C ASN A 311 3.22 22.66 -8.30
N THR A 312 2.48 21.62 -8.67
CA THR A 312 1.61 21.57 -9.87
C THR A 312 0.12 21.67 -9.54
N SER A 313 -0.22 21.66 -8.24
CA SER A 313 -1.59 21.81 -7.73
C SER A 313 -1.65 23.02 -6.80
N GLU A 314 -2.77 23.73 -6.82
CA GLU A 314 -3.07 24.79 -5.84
C GLU A 314 -3.57 24.22 -4.51
N THR A 315 -4.07 22.97 -4.52
CA THR A 315 -4.63 22.30 -3.34
C THR A 315 -3.60 21.38 -2.67
N TYR A 316 -2.86 20.60 -3.46
CA TYR A 316 -1.90 19.60 -2.98
C TYR A 316 -0.47 20.13 -3.14
N VAL A 317 0.06 20.70 -2.07
CA VAL A 317 1.32 21.46 -2.10
C VAL A 317 2.35 20.91 -1.13
N TRP A 318 3.58 20.80 -1.63
CA TRP A 318 4.75 20.65 -0.78
C TRP A 318 5.17 22.01 -0.21
N SER A 319 5.57 22.00 1.05
CA SER A 319 6.37 23.07 1.66
C SER A 319 7.66 22.50 2.25
N VAL A 320 8.62 23.37 2.54
CA VAL A 320 9.88 22.99 3.17
C VAL A 320 10.04 23.82 4.43
N LYS A 321 10.31 23.17 5.56
CA LYS A 321 10.52 23.84 6.84
C LYS A 321 11.77 24.70 6.77
N ASP A 322 11.74 25.84 7.45
CA ASP A 322 12.88 26.76 7.50
C ASP A 322 14.18 26.04 7.86
N ARG A 323 15.24 26.40 7.14
CA ARG A 323 16.62 25.87 7.31
C ARG A 323 16.81 24.39 6.95
N VAL A 324 15.80 23.72 6.41
CA VAL A 324 15.99 22.39 5.83
C VAL A 324 16.69 22.52 4.49
N ALA A 325 17.83 21.87 4.35
CA ALA A 325 18.66 21.87 3.17
C ALA A 325 19.39 20.53 3.04
N LEU A 326 19.68 20.12 1.81
CA LEU A 326 20.51 18.97 1.50
C LEU A 326 21.99 19.38 1.57
N ARG A 327 22.68 18.97 2.64
CA ARG A 327 24.11 19.25 2.84
C ARG A 327 24.97 18.19 2.15
N VAL A 328 25.65 18.54 1.06
CA VAL A 328 26.57 17.62 0.35
C VAL A 328 27.79 17.35 1.23
N PRO A 329 28.19 16.08 1.49
CA PRO A 329 29.38 15.78 2.26
C PRO A 329 30.62 16.44 1.65
N PRO A 330 31.58 16.92 2.45
CA PRO A 330 32.86 17.38 1.93
C PRO A 330 33.61 16.20 1.30
N LEU A 331 34.51 16.48 0.36
CA LEU A 331 35.46 15.47 -0.11
C LEU A 331 36.29 15.00 1.08
N SER A 332 36.26 13.69 1.35
CA SER A 332 37.16 13.04 2.30
C SER A 332 38.59 13.37 1.89
N ARG A 333 39.37 14.00 2.78
CA ARG A 333 40.79 14.28 2.55
C ARG A 333 41.62 13.00 2.57
#